data_AF-A0AAU0WCZ9-F1
#
_entry.id   AF-A0AAU0WCZ9-F1
#
_cell.length_a   1.000
_cell.length_b   1.000
_cell.length_c   1.000
_cell.angle_alpha   90.00
_cell.angle_beta   90.00
_cell.angle_gamma   90.00
#
_symmetry.space_group_name_H-M   'P 1'
#
loop_
_entity.id
_entity.type
_entity.pdbx_description
1 polymer ?
#
loop_
_entity_poly.entity_id
_entity_poly.type
_entity_poly.pdbx_seq_one_letter_code
_entity_poly.pdbx_strand_id
1 'polypeptide(L)'
;MRRNRLLTSAAVLGAAVVLGPAVPHTAVAASGRNCSYVASGYRPTLAYGDTGAAVRQVQCLSNVWGGQPPKLAPDGVYGTVTQRKIEWIQTCHGLPASGVVEGRTWHVLYHPALDCYVPYPS
;
A
#
# COMPACT_ATOMS: atom_id res chain seq x y z
N MET A 1 -20.92 -54.59 -42.78
CA MET A 1 -19.88 -55.63 -42.97
C MET A 1 -18.76 -55.44 -41.95
N ARG A 2 -18.27 -56.56 -41.42
CA ARG A 2 -17.03 -56.84 -40.65
C ARG A 2 -16.73 -56.16 -39.30
N ARG A 3 -16.81 -57.01 -38.26
CA ARG A 3 -16.17 -56.99 -36.94
C ARG A 3 -14.69 -57.40 -37.03
N ASN A 4 -13.95 -57.12 -35.94
CA ASN A 4 -12.75 -57.79 -35.37
C ASN A 4 -11.50 -56.89 -35.28
N ARG A 5 -10.63 -56.93 -34.25
CA ARG A 5 -10.55 -57.73 -33.01
C ARG A 5 -9.50 -57.09 -32.06
N LEU A 6 -9.72 -57.38 -30.78
CA LEU A 6 -8.92 -57.32 -29.53
C LEU A 6 -7.38 -57.36 -29.63
N LEU A 7 -6.71 -56.87 -28.56
CA LEU A 7 -5.69 -57.56 -27.70
C LEU A 7 -5.04 -56.52 -26.75
N THR A 8 -5.33 -56.48 -25.44
CA THR A 8 -4.72 -57.16 -24.26
C THR A 8 -3.60 -56.40 -23.53
N SER A 9 -3.75 -56.34 -22.20
CA SER A 9 -2.71 -56.24 -21.15
C SER A 9 -2.01 -54.89 -20.95
N ALA A 10 -1.51 -54.48 -19.79
CA ALA A 10 -1.67 -54.77 -18.37
C ALA A 10 -0.65 -53.83 -17.68
N ALA A 11 -0.96 -53.33 -16.49
CA ALA A 11 -0.03 -53.15 -15.36
C ALA A 11 -0.47 -51.99 -14.46
N VAL A 12 -0.86 -52.36 -13.25
CA VAL A 12 -1.09 -51.50 -12.10
C VAL A 12 0.28 -51.14 -11.52
N LEU A 13 0.56 -49.86 -11.31
CA LEU A 13 1.45 -49.39 -10.25
C LEU A 13 0.78 -48.21 -9.57
N GLY A 14 0.31 -48.46 -8.34
CA GLY A 14 -0.34 -47.46 -7.51
C GLY A 14 0.66 -46.42 -7.01
N ALA A 15 0.23 -45.16 -7.05
CA ALA A 15 0.73 -44.13 -6.16
C ALA A 15 -0.44 -43.74 -5.25
N ALA A 16 -0.39 -44.17 -3.98
CA ALA A 16 -1.28 -43.66 -2.95
C ALA A 16 -0.92 -42.18 -2.72
N VAL A 17 -1.67 -41.28 -3.36
CA VAL A 17 -1.64 -39.86 -3.00
C VAL A 17 -2.26 -39.75 -1.62
N VAL A 18 -1.42 -39.53 -0.61
CA VAL A 18 -1.87 -39.17 0.73
C VAL A 18 -2.52 -37.79 0.61
N LEU A 19 -3.85 -37.75 0.61
CA LEU A 19 -4.64 -36.53 0.77
C LEU A 19 -4.42 -36.02 2.20
N GLY A 20 -3.30 -35.33 2.45
CA GLY A 20 -3.20 -34.44 3.59
C GLY A 20 -4.17 -33.27 3.39
N PRO A 21 -4.81 -32.76 4.45
CA PRO A 21 -5.63 -31.56 4.31
C PRO A 21 -4.71 -30.43 3.85
N ALA A 22 -4.90 -29.98 2.61
CA ALA A 22 -4.36 -28.72 2.15
C ALA A 22 -4.97 -27.65 3.05
N VAL A 23 -4.22 -27.21 4.06
CA VAL A 23 -4.60 -26.04 4.84
C VAL A 23 -4.69 -24.91 3.82
N PRO A 24 -5.85 -24.29 3.60
CA PRO A 24 -5.92 -23.13 2.75
C PRO A 24 -5.09 -22.07 3.47
N HIS A 25 -3.87 -21.84 2.98
CA HIS A 25 -3.16 -20.61 3.24
C HIS A 25 -4.11 -19.52 2.76
N THR A 26 -4.79 -18.87 3.71
CA THR A 26 -5.57 -17.69 3.41
C THR A 26 -4.57 -16.70 2.84
N ALA A 27 -4.55 -16.59 1.51
CA ALA A 27 -3.90 -15.48 0.87
C ALA A 27 -4.64 -14.25 1.39
N VAL A 28 -4.04 -13.58 2.38
CA VAL A 28 -4.49 -12.26 2.81
C VAL A 28 -4.33 -11.43 1.56
N ALA A 29 -5.45 -11.18 0.87
CA ALA A 29 -5.49 -10.22 -0.20
C ALA A 29 -4.93 -8.92 0.39
N ALA A 30 -3.74 -8.54 -0.05
CA ALA A 30 -3.17 -7.24 0.27
C ALA A 30 -4.25 -6.22 -0.06
N SER A 31 -4.76 -5.53 0.94
CA SER A 31 -5.73 -4.45 0.80
C SER A 31 -5.03 -3.30 0.08
N GLY A 32 -4.92 -3.43 -1.23
CA GLY A 32 -4.31 -2.44 -2.11
C GLY A 32 -5.14 -1.17 -2.05
N ARG A 33 -4.69 -0.22 -1.21
CA ARG A 33 -5.09 1.20 -1.03
C ARG A 33 -5.45 1.60 0.40
N ASN A 34 -5.67 0.69 1.34
CA ASN A 34 -6.02 1.09 2.71
C ASN A 34 -4.77 1.33 3.54
N CYS A 35 -4.22 2.54 3.46
CA CYS A 35 -3.29 3.04 4.46
C CYS A 35 -4.01 3.01 5.83
N SER A 36 -3.77 1.97 6.62
CA SER A 36 -4.44 1.71 7.89
C SER A 36 -3.42 1.25 8.94
N TYR A 37 -2.44 2.10 9.20
CA TYR A 37 -1.41 1.86 10.22
C TYR A 37 -1.79 2.41 11.60
N VAL A 38 -2.72 3.35 11.64
CA VAL A 38 -3.24 3.97 12.88
C VAL A 38 -4.76 4.13 12.80
N ALA A 39 -5.40 4.34 13.95
CA ALA A 39 -6.83 4.64 14.01
C ALA A 39 -7.16 5.95 13.25
N SER A 40 -8.37 6.04 12.67
CA SER A 40 -8.77 7.14 11.77
C SER A 40 -8.69 8.55 12.38
N GLY A 41 -8.86 8.66 13.70
CA GLY A 41 -8.75 9.92 14.45
C GLY A 41 -7.34 10.24 14.98
N TYR A 42 -6.38 9.30 14.90
CA TYR A 42 -5.05 9.51 15.46
C TYR A 42 -4.15 10.24 14.46
N ARG A 43 -4.03 11.57 14.64
CA ARG A 43 -3.31 12.48 13.75
C ARG A 43 -2.33 13.37 14.53
N PRO A 44 -1.25 12.79 15.09
CA PRO A 44 -0.25 13.55 15.82
C PRO A 44 0.46 14.53 14.90
N THR A 45 1.10 15.54 15.48
CA THR A 45 2.09 16.34 14.74
C THR A 45 3.30 15.45 14.50
N LEU A 46 3.76 15.37 13.24
CA LEU A 46 4.95 14.60 12.87
C LEU A 46 5.95 15.49 12.14
N ALA A 47 7.23 15.31 12.42
CA ALA A 47 8.34 16.03 11.81
C ALA A 47 9.56 15.12 11.62
N TYR A 48 10.63 15.69 11.05
CA TYR A 48 11.90 15.00 10.86
C TYR A 48 12.40 14.34 12.16
N GLY A 49 12.81 13.07 12.06
CA GLY A 49 13.30 12.27 13.18
C GLY A 49 12.22 11.44 13.87
N ASP A 50 10.94 11.74 13.68
CA ASP A 50 9.86 10.93 14.23
C ASP A 50 9.84 9.53 13.62
N THR A 51 9.34 8.57 14.41
CA THR A 51 9.21 7.18 13.98
C THR A 51 7.89 6.56 14.41
N GLY A 52 7.51 5.47 13.76
CA GLY A 52 6.41 4.60 14.17
C GLY A 52 5.23 4.57 13.19
N ALA A 53 4.11 4.02 13.66
CA ALA A 53 2.96 3.70 12.81
C ALA A 53 2.31 4.93 12.16
N ALA A 54 2.31 6.08 12.84
CA ALA A 54 1.78 7.32 12.27
C ALA A 54 2.64 7.83 11.11
N VAL A 55 3.96 7.63 11.16
CA VAL A 55 4.84 7.94 10.03
C VAL A 55 4.57 7.01 8.84
N ARG A 56 4.34 5.72 9.08
CA ARG A 56 3.92 4.77 8.03
C ARG A 56 2.61 5.19 7.37
N GLN A 57 1.67 5.70 8.15
CA GLN A 57 0.42 6.26 7.67
C GLN A 57 0.67 7.42 6.71
N VAL A 58 1.49 8.41 7.11
CA VAL A 58 1.87 9.55 6.26
C VAL A 58 2.53 9.08 4.96
N GLN A 59 3.53 8.21 5.05
CA GLN A 59 4.27 7.71 3.88
C GLN A 59 3.34 7.00 2.88
N CYS A 60 2.44 6.14 3.38
CA CYS A 60 1.48 5.45 2.54
C CYS A 60 0.47 6.41 1.89
N LEU A 61 -0.12 7.33 2.65
CA LEU A 61 -1.08 8.31 2.11
C LEU A 61 -0.40 9.21 1.07
N SER A 62 0.85 9.62 1.33
CA SER A 62 1.65 10.44 0.41
C SER A 62 1.88 9.78 -0.96
N ASN A 63 1.82 8.44 -1.03
CA ASN A 63 2.00 7.69 -2.28
C ASN A 63 0.76 7.66 -3.18
N VAL A 64 -0.39 8.09 -2.67
CA VAL A 64 -1.63 8.23 -3.45
C VAL A 64 -1.58 9.49 -4.33
N TRP A 65 -0.78 10.48 -3.94
CA TRP A 65 -0.56 11.71 -4.68
C TRP A 65 0.33 11.42 -5.90
N GLY A 66 -0.13 11.83 -7.08
CA GLY A 66 0.64 11.73 -8.31
C GLY A 66 1.89 12.61 -8.28
N GLY A 67 2.83 12.41 -9.19
CA GLY A 67 3.98 13.30 -9.36
C GLY A 67 5.26 12.93 -8.58
N GLN A 68 6.30 13.74 -8.81
CA GLN A 68 7.57 13.71 -8.09
C GLN A 68 7.37 14.37 -6.72
N PRO A 69 8.03 13.97 -5.61
CA PRO A 69 9.05 12.91 -5.46
C PRO A 69 8.54 11.46 -5.66
N PRO A 70 9.43 10.45 -5.81
CA PRO A 70 9.04 9.04 -5.98
C PRO A 70 8.20 8.50 -4.81
N LYS A 71 7.64 7.30 -5.01
CA LYS A 71 6.91 6.59 -3.94
C LYS A 71 7.86 6.24 -2.80
N LEU A 72 7.38 6.43 -1.58
CA LEU A 72 8.07 6.09 -0.34
C LEU A 72 7.78 4.64 0.05
N ALA A 73 8.75 3.97 0.67
CA ALA A 73 8.46 2.79 1.48
C ALA A 73 7.80 3.23 2.81
N PRO A 74 6.67 2.65 3.24
CA PRO A 74 6.06 2.93 4.54
C PRO A 74 6.83 2.25 5.70
N ASP A 75 8.10 2.61 5.86
CA ASP A 75 9.04 2.05 6.85
C ASP A 75 8.83 2.63 8.27
N GLY A 76 8.14 3.76 8.37
CA GLY A 76 7.85 4.41 9.65
C GLY A 76 8.99 5.27 10.16
N VAL A 77 9.90 5.70 9.30
CA VAL A 77 10.99 6.63 9.65
C VAL A 77 10.80 7.95 8.92
N TYR A 78 10.69 9.04 9.67
CA TYR A 78 10.54 10.38 9.11
C TYR A 78 11.93 10.95 8.78
N GLY A 79 12.55 10.42 7.74
CA GLY A 79 13.82 10.91 7.21
C GLY A 79 13.65 12.02 6.16
N THR A 80 14.78 12.43 5.56
CA THR A 80 14.85 13.49 4.54
C THR A 80 13.95 13.23 3.34
N VAL A 81 13.78 11.97 2.92
CA VAL A 81 12.94 11.62 1.77
C VAL A 81 11.46 11.85 2.09
N THR A 82 11.02 11.46 3.29
CA THR A 82 9.66 11.73 3.79
C THR A 82 9.42 13.23 3.87
N GLN A 83 10.36 13.98 4.46
CA GLN A 83 10.27 15.43 4.59
C GLN A 83 10.08 16.11 3.22
N ARG A 84 10.95 15.81 2.24
CA ARG A 84 10.86 16.37 0.89
C ARG A 84 9.53 16.06 0.19
N LYS A 85 8.98 14.86 0.42
CA LYS A 85 7.65 14.49 -0.11
C LYS A 85 6.55 15.36 0.50
N ILE A 86 6.61 15.60 1.80
CA ILE A 86 5.61 16.42 2.50
C ILE A 86 5.72 17.89 2.12
N GLU A 87 6.93 18.45 2.02
CA GLU A 87 7.14 19.82 1.53
C GLU A 87 6.58 20.02 0.12
N TRP A 88 6.76 19.02 -0.75
CA TRP A 88 6.18 19.04 -2.09
C TRP A 88 4.66 19.00 -2.08
N ILE A 89 4.04 18.09 -1.31
CA ILE A 89 2.57 18.02 -1.15
C ILE A 89 2.05 19.35 -0.61
N GLN A 90 2.69 19.91 0.41
CA GLN A 90 2.32 21.20 0.99
C GLN A 90 2.34 22.31 -0.06
N THR A 91 3.43 22.42 -0.82
CA THR A 91 3.56 23.41 -1.90
C THR A 91 2.48 23.22 -2.97
N CYS A 92 2.24 21.98 -3.41
CA CYS A 92 1.24 21.65 -4.43
C CYS A 92 -0.20 21.97 -4.01
N HIS A 93 -0.44 22.12 -2.70
CA HIS A 93 -1.75 22.44 -2.14
C HIS A 93 -1.72 23.75 -1.35
N GLY A 94 -0.84 24.70 -1.71
CA GLY A 94 -0.85 26.06 -1.17
C GLY A 94 -0.61 26.15 0.34
N LEU A 95 -0.08 25.11 0.97
CA LEU A 95 0.34 25.12 2.37
C LEU A 95 1.80 25.59 2.47
N PRO A 96 2.22 26.18 3.61
CA PRO A 96 3.63 26.41 3.88
C PRO A 96 4.41 25.09 3.81
N ALA A 97 5.51 25.07 3.06
CA ALA A 97 6.40 23.91 2.90
C ALA A 97 7.29 23.69 4.13
N SER A 98 6.68 23.53 5.30
CA SER A 98 7.39 23.35 6.58
C SER A 98 7.98 21.95 6.74
N GLY A 99 7.51 20.97 5.95
CA GLY A 99 7.85 19.57 6.13
C GLY A 99 7.27 18.95 7.40
N VAL A 100 6.41 19.68 8.14
CA VAL A 100 5.71 19.22 9.34
C VAL A 100 4.29 18.78 8.99
N VAL A 101 3.89 17.60 9.44
CA VAL A 101 2.56 17.06 9.25
C VAL A 101 1.68 17.47 10.43
N GLU A 102 0.88 18.51 10.22
CA GLU A 102 -0.12 19.00 11.16
C GLU A 102 -1.55 18.86 10.58
N GLY A 103 -2.57 19.38 11.27
CA GLY A 103 -3.98 19.17 10.92
C GLY A 103 -4.34 19.45 9.45
N ARG A 104 -3.80 20.54 8.87
CA ARG A 104 -4.01 20.87 7.45
C ARG A 104 -3.31 19.88 6.51
N THR A 105 -2.05 19.54 6.80
CA THR A 105 -1.30 18.54 6.02
C THR A 105 -1.98 17.17 6.08
N TRP A 106 -2.46 16.75 7.26
CA TRP A 106 -3.28 15.54 7.40
C TRP A 106 -4.55 15.61 6.57
N HIS A 107 -5.26 16.74 6.62
CA HIS A 107 -6.48 16.91 5.83
C HIS A 107 -6.18 16.75 4.34
N VAL A 108 -5.12 17.39 3.83
CA VAL A 108 -4.64 17.19 2.46
C VAL A 108 -4.43 15.70 2.23
N LEU A 109 -3.51 15.02 2.94
CA LEU A 109 -3.14 13.61 2.72
C LEU A 109 -4.31 12.61 2.59
N TYR A 110 -5.44 12.86 3.25
CA TYR A 110 -6.64 12.00 3.18
C TYR A 110 -7.62 12.35 2.04
N HIS A 111 -7.48 13.51 1.40
CA HIS A 111 -8.33 13.98 0.30
C HIS A 111 -7.48 14.20 -0.98
N PRO A 112 -6.97 13.11 -1.59
CA PRO A 112 -6.11 13.18 -2.77
C PRO A 112 -6.74 13.94 -3.93
N ALA A 113 -6.05 15.00 -4.39
CA ALA A 113 -6.27 15.64 -5.68
C ALA A 113 -5.29 15.03 -6.71
N LEU A 114 -5.76 14.82 -7.93
CA LEU A 114 -4.98 14.14 -8.98
C LEU A 114 -3.91 15.04 -9.62
N ASP A 115 -4.02 16.36 -9.44
CA ASP A 115 -3.12 17.38 -9.95
C ASP A 115 -2.64 18.36 -8.86
N CYS A 116 -1.44 18.90 -9.04
CA CYS A 116 -0.98 20.05 -8.25
C CYS A 116 -1.74 21.28 -8.73
N TYR A 117 -2.54 21.87 -7.85
CA TYR A 117 -3.29 23.09 -8.13
C TYR A 117 -3.15 24.07 -6.96
N VAL A 118 -2.64 25.25 -7.27
CA VAL A 118 -2.56 26.40 -6.35
C VAL A 118 -3.64 27.39 -6.80
N PRO A 119 -4.58 27.83 -5.95
CA PRO A 119 -4.69 27.62 -4.50
C PRO A 119 -5.60 26.43 -4.09
N TYR A 120 -5.39 25.91 -2.87
CA TYR A 120 -6.28 24.93 -2.24
C TYR A 120 -7.62 25.57 -1.87
N PRO A 121 -8.77 24.99 -2.27
CA PRO A 121 -10.08 25.56 -1.95
C PRO A 121 -10.32 25.55 -0.43
N SER A 122 -10.77 26.70 0.09
CA SER A 122 -11.12 26.94 1.50
C SER A 122 -12.35 26.19 1.95
#